data_AF-A0A1I2P5R5-F1
#
_entry.id   AF-A0A1I2P5R5-F1
#
_cell.length_a   1.000
_cell.length_b   1.000
_cell.length_c   1.000
_cell.angle_alpha   90.00
_cell.angle_beta   90.00
_cell.angle_gamma   90.00
#
_symmetry.space_group_name_H-M   'P 1'
#
loop_
_entity.id
_entity.type
_entity.pdbx_description
1 polymer ?
#
loop_
_entity_poly.entity_id
_entity_poly.type
_entity_poly.pdbx_seq_one_letter_code
_entity_poly.pdbx_strand_id
1 'polypeptide(L)' 'MNEIERRAKLLGANIIRLDTFNWQGREFYTSIGYEEVGSYESVEDGFSEYFFLKRL' A
#
# COMPACT_ATOMS: atom_id res chain seq x y z
N MET A 1 6.34 2.14 -9.53
CA MET A 1 5.56 0.90 -9.32
C MET A 1 5.27 0.10 -10.59
N ASN A 2 5.17 0.73 -11.76
CA ASN A 2 4.78 0.06 -13.01
C ASN A 2 5.57 -1.22 -13.35
N GLU A 3 6.90 -1.24 -13.17
CA GLU A 3 7.71 -2.43 -13.48
C GLU A 3 7.44 -3.60 -12.50
N ILE A 4 7.23 -3.30 -11.22
CA ILE A 4 6.87 -4.32 -10.21
C ILE A 4 5.48 -4.88 -10.53
N GLU A 5 4.51 -4.02 -10.82
CA GLU A 5 3.16 -4.43 -11.21
C GLU A 5 3.17 -5.30 -12.47
N ARG A 6 3.96 -4.91 -13.49
CA ARG A 6 4.14 -5.69 -14.72
C ARG A 6 4.70 -7.08 -14.42
N ARG A 7 5.75 -7.18 -13.59
CA ARG A 7 6.33 -8.49 -13.20
C ARG A 7 5.36 -9.32 -12.38
N ALA A 8 4.63 -8.71 -11.45
CA ALA A 8 3.64 -9.41 -10.64
C ALA A 8 2.54 -10.03 -11.51
N LYS A 9 2.04 -9.30 -12.51
CA LYS A 9 1.10 -9.85 -13.52
C LYS A 9 1.68 -11.05 -14.27
N LEU A 10 2.94 -10.97 -14.70
CA LEU A 10 3.61 -12.07 -15.40
C LEU A 10 3.78 -13.32 -14.52
N LEU A 11 3.88 -13.16 -13.21
CA LEU A 11 3.95 -14.24 -12.24
C LEU A 11 2.56 -14.79 -11.85
N GLY A 12 1.48 -14.27 -12.44
CA GLY A 12 0.10 -14.69 -12.13
C GLY A 12 -0.46 -14.10 -10.83
N ALA A 13 0.17 -13.04 -10.30
CA ALA A 13 -0.38 -12.34 -9.15
C ALA A 13 -1.58 -11.48 -9.56
N ASN A 14 -2.63 -11.49 -8.74
CA ASN A 14 -3.86 -10.74 -8.98
C ASN A 14 -4.02 -9.52 -8.05
N ILE A 15 -3.21 -9.46 -6.98
CA ILE A 15 -3.28 -8.44 -5.93
C ILE A 15 -1.84 -8.12 -5.47
N ILE A 16 -1.56 -6.84 -5.24
CA ILE A 16 -0.43 -6.38 -4.44
C ILE A 16 -0.96 -5.86 -3.11
N ARG A 17 -0.31 -6.27 -2.02
CA ARG A 17 -0.51 -5.73 -0.67
C ARG A 17 0.76 -5.02 -0.22
N LEU A 18 0.61 -3.87 0.44
CA LEU A 18 1.67 -3.20 1.17
C LEU A 18 1.12 -2.50 2.42
N ASP A 19 2.04 -2.04 3.27
CA ASP A 19 1.78 -1.18 4.40
C ASP A 19 2.70 0.05 4.35
N THR A 20 2.29 1.12 5.01
CA THR A 20 3.08 2.33 5.09
C THR A 20 2.72 3.17 6.32
N PHE A 21 3.71 3.80 6.95
CA PHE A 21 3.46 4.70 8.08
C PHE A 21 2.94 6.08 7.66
N ASN A 22 2.38 6.85 8.59
CA ASN A 22 1.93 8.22 8.38
C ASN A 22 3.02 9.17 7.82
N TRP A 23 4.28 8.96 8.19
CA TRP A 23 5.42 9.71 7.62
C TRP A 23 5.95 9.13 6.30
N GLN A 24 5.38 8.02 5.82
CA GLN A 24 5.80 7.34 4.60
C GLN A 24 4.67 7.37 3.57
N GLY A 25 4.78 8.25 2.58
CA GLY A 25 4.17 8.06 1.25
C GLY A 25 2.71 7.60 1.14
N ARG A 26 1.84 7.77 2.14
CA ARG A 26 0.43 7.34 2.10
C ARG A 26 -0.28 7.88 0.87
N GLU A 27 -0.12 9.17 0.63
CA GLU A 27 -0.70 9.89 -0.50
C GLU A 27 -0.17 9.36 -1.85
N PHE A 28 1.09 8.94 -1.89
CA PHE A 28 1.67 8.35 -3.10
C PHE A 28 0.95 7.06 -3.50
N TYR A 29 0.70 6.14 -2.58
CA TYR A 29 0.02 4.87 -2.90
C TYR A 29 -1.42 5.09 -3.35
N THR A 30 -2.15 5.99 -2.69
CA THR A 30 -3.49 6.39 -3.14
C THR A 30 -3.45 6.98 -4.55
N SER A 31 -2.47 7.84 -4.86
CA SER A 31 -2.36 8.47 -6.19
C SER A 31 -2.11 7.50 -7.34
N ILE A 32 -1.53 6.33 -7.07
CA ILE A 32 -1.23 5.31 -8.08
C ILE A 32 -2.24 4.14 -8.05
N GLY A 33 -3.38 4.33 -7.38
CA GLY A 33 -4.53 3.43 -7.42
C GLY A 33 -4.47 2.25 -6.45
N TYR A 34 -3.75 2.38 -5.34
CA TYR A 34 -3.93 1.48 -4.20
C TYR A 34 -5.09 1.97 -3.33
N GLU A 35 -5.87 1.04 -2.83
CA GLU A 35 -7.00 1.25 -1.92
C GLU A 35 -6.55 0.99 -0.49
N GLU A 36 -6.78 1.94 0.41
CA GLU A 36 -6.58 1.72 1.85
C GLU A 36 -7.68 0.78 2.36
N VAL A 37 -7.27 -0.32 2.99
CA VAL A 37 -8.19 -1.35 3.51
C VAL A 37 -8.21 -1.42 5.04
N GLY A 38 -7.37 -0.64 5.69
CA GLY A 38 -7.34 -0.53 7.14
C GLY A 38 -6.15 0.26 7.63
N SER A 39 -6.17 0.60 8.92
CA SER A 39 -5.07 1.24 9.61
C SER A 39 -5.15 1.00 11.10
N TYR A 40 -4.04 1.23 11.81
CA TYR A 40 -4.04 1.40 13.25
C TYR A 40 -3.20 2.62 13.64
N GLU A 41 -3.47 3.14 14.82
CA GLU A 41 -2.77 4.28 15.41
C GLU A 41 -2.14 3.84 16.74
N SER A 42 -0.83 4.03 16.89
CA SER A 42 -0.16 3.99 18.17
C SER A 42 -0.08 5.40 18.72
N VAL A 43 -0.97 5.72 19.67
CA VAL A 43 -1.00 7.02 20.35
C VAL A 43 0.23 7.19 21.24
N GLU A 44 0.70 6.10 21.87
CA GLU A 44 1.88 6.13 22.74
C GLU A 44 3.17 6.43 21.95
N ASP A 45 3.30 5.84 20.75
CA ASP A 45 4.49 5.99 19.93
C ASP A 45 4.37 7.12 18.87
N GLY A 46 3.19 7.72 18.73
CA GLY A 46 2.93 8.84 17.83
C GLY A 46 2.95 8.48 16.33
N PHE A 47 2.56 7.25 15.97
CA PHE A 47 2.53 6.81 14.57
C PHE A 47 1.24 6.11 14.17
N SER A 48 0.99 6.06 12.87
CA SER A 48 -0.08 5.24 12.30
C SER A 48 0.47 4.42 11.15
N GLU A 49 0.02 3.18 11.02
CA GLU A 49 0.31 2.32 9.88
C GLU A 49 -0.97 2.11 9.06
N TYR A 50 -0.85 2.18 7.74
CA TYR A 50 -1.95 2.07 6.79
C TYR A 50 -1.69 0.89 5.86
N PHE A 51 -2.71 0.06 5.66
CA PHE A 51 -2.66 -1.12 4.80
C PHE A 51 -3.33 -0.83 3.47
N PHE A 52 -2.67 -1.22 2.39
CA PHE A 52 -3.11 -0.95 1.03
C PHE A 52 -3.21 -2.22 0.19
N LEU A 53 -4.21 -2.27 -0.68
CA LEU A 53 -4.36 -3.29 -1.72
C LEU A 53 -4.48 -2.64 -3.10
N LYS A 54 -3.94 -3.28 -4.13
CA LYS A 54 -4.23 -2.95 -5.52
C LYS A 54 -4.47 -4.23 -6.30
N ARG A 55 -5.61 -4.32 -6.99
CA ARG A 55 -5.84 -5.37 -7.99
C ARG A 55 -5.01 -5.07 -9.24
N LEU A 56 -4.33 -6.08 -9.76
CA LEU A 56 -3.45 -5.97 -10.93
C LEU A 56 -4.23 -6.18 -12.23
#